data_AF-A0A023WRK0-F1
#
_entry.id   AF-A0A023WRK0-F1
#
_cell.length_a   1.000
_cell.length_b   1.000
_cell.length_c   1.000
_cell.angle_alpha   90.00
_cell.angle_beta   90.00
_cell.angle_gamma   90.00
#
_symmetry.space_group_name_H-M   'P 1'
#
loop_
_entity.id
_entity.type
_entity.pdbx_description
1 polymer ?
#
loop_
_entity_poly.entity_id
_entity_poly.type
_entity_poly.pdbx_seq_one_letter_code
_entity_poly.pdbx_strand_id
1 'polypeptide(L)'
;MTELPSNLLAFPSIAPLRCSSAVSSSGPLAEAEMRVEMIRGLLLQLTEDGGVQSLDLRARLLGYAAQELLDEMVVLYRRAFGAQSAQA
;
A
#
# COMPACT_ATOMS: atom_id res chain seq x y z
N MET A 1 45.88 25.44 17.73
CA MET A 1 44.72 25.46 16.79
C MET A 1 44.18 24.05 16.77
N THR A 2 43.09 23.79 17.50
CA THR A 2 42.52 22.45 17.67
C THR A 2 41.38 22.26 16.69
N GLU A 3 41.61 21.47 15.64
CA GLU A 3 40.62 21.05 14.66
C GLU A 3 39.55 20.18 15.36
N LEU A 4 38.29 20.61 15.33
CA LEU A 4 37.15 19.91 15.93
C LEU A 4 36.58 18.93 14.87
N PRO A 5 36.40 17.63 15.15
CA PRO A 5 35.79 16.73 14.18
C PRO A 5 34.30 17.06 14.01
N SER A 6 33.90 17.37 12.78
CA SER A 6 32.52 17.71 12.43
C SER A 6 31.60 16.48 12.53
N ASN A 7 30.71 16.47 13.53
CA ASN A 7 29.65 15.47 13.70
C ASN A 7 28.42 15.79 12.85
N LEU A 8 28.60 16.01 11.55
CA LEU A 8 27.48 16.23 10.64
C LEU A 8 27.05 14.89 10.04
N LEU A 9 25.94 14.35 10.53
CA LEU A 9 25.23 13.26 9.87
C LEU A 9 24.57 13.82 8.60
N ALA A 10 24.79 13.16 7.46
CA ALA A 10 24.13 13.52 6.22
C ALA A 10 22.60 13.36 6.38
N PHE A 11 21.84 14.33 5.85
CA PHE A 11 20.39 14.21 5.76
C PHE A 11 20.03 12.96 4.96
N PRO A 12 19.02 12.18 5.39
CA PRO A 12 18.58 11.01 4.63
C PRO A 12 18.16 11.47 3.24
N SER A 13 18.92 11.04 2.23
CA SER A 13 18.58 11.27 0.83
C SER A 13 17.29 10.49 0.56
N ILE A 14 16.20 11.21 0.29
CA ILE A 14 14.98 10.64 -0.27
C ILE A 14 15.29 10.31 -1.73
N ALA A 15 16.13 9.30 -1.95
CA ALA A 15 16.07 8.57 -3.21
C ALA A 15 14.61 8.12 -3.31
N PRO A 16 13.94 8.32 -4.45
CA PRO A 16 12.59 7.80 -4.62
C PRO A 16 12.72 6.31 -4.33
N LEU A 17 12.06 5.83 -3.27
CA LEU A 17 11.76 4.43 -3.13
C LEU A 17 10.94 4.11 -4.38
N ARG A 18 11.62 3.73 -5.46
CA ARG A 18 11.12 2.66 -6.28
C ARG A 18 11.02 1.52 -5.29
N CYS A 19 9.86 1.42 -4.63
CA CYS A 19 9.31 0.13 -4.28
C CYS A 19 9.43 -0.63 -5.59
N SER A 20 10.52 -1.38 -5.72
CA SER A 20 10.57 -2.46 -6.67
C SER A 20 9.31 -3.21 -6.33
N SER A 21 8.31 -3.09 -7.21
CA SER A 21 7.45 -4.22 -7.51
C SER A 21 8.46 -5.30 -7.84
N ALA A 22 8.92 -6.01 -6.81
CA ALA A 22 9.35 -7.37 -6.96
C ALA A 22 8.15 -7.95 -7.68
N VAL A 23 8.34 -8.17 -8.98
CA VAL A 23 7.33 -8.64 -9.89
C VAL A 23 6.95 -9.98 -9.29
N SER A 24 5.95 -9.97 -8.40
CA SER A 24 5.36 -11.18 -7.88
C SER A 24 4.91 -11.87 -9.13
N SER A 25 5.46 -13.07 -9.39
CA SER A 25 5.04 -13.95 -10.49
C SER A 25 3.60 -14.46 -10.27
N SER A 26 2.79 -13.70 -9.56
CA SER A 26 1.41 -13.91 -9.19
C SER A 26 0.57 -13.34 -10.32
N GLY A 27 -0.35 -14.14 -10.86
CA GLY A 27 -1.28 -13.66 -11.86
C GLY A 27 -2.14 -12.50 -11.32
N PRO A 28 -2.77 -11.72 -12.21
CA PRO A 28 -3.59 -10.57 -11.81
C PRO A 28 -4.72 -10.95 -10.83
N LEU A 29 -5.21 -12.20 -10.87
CA LEU A 29 -6.19 -12.69 -9.91
C LEU A 29 -5.62 -12.81 -8.49
N ALA A 30 -4.44 -13.41 -8.33
CA ALA A 30 -3.80 -13.60 -7.03
C ALA A 30 -3.31 -12.27 -6.44
N GLU A 31 -2.96 -11.29 -7.28
CA GLU A 31 -2.74 -9.91 -6.81
C GLU A 31 -4.03 -9.26 -6.30
N ALA A 32 -5.18 -9.53 -6.95
CA ALA A 32 -6.47 -9.00 -6.49
C ALA A 32 -6.88 -9.62 -5.15
N GLU A 33 -6.69 -10.93 -4.96
CA GLU A 33 -6.91 -11.62 -3.69
C GLU A 33 -6.06 -11.03 -2.56
N MET A 34 -4.78 -10.72 -2.83
CA MET A 34 -3.92 -10.05 -1.86
C MET A 34 -4.50 -8.68 -1.44
N ARG A 35 -5.04 -7.90 -2.39
CA ARG A 35 -5.63 -6.59 -2.05
C ARG A 35 -6.91 -6.72 -1.23
N VAL A 36 -7.71 -7.78 -1.42
CA VAL A 36 -8.84 -8.10 -0.55
C VAL A 36 -8.40 -8.29 0.89
N GLU A 37 -7.34 -9.08 1.12
CA GLU A 37 -6.83 -9.32 2.47
C GLU A 37 -6.30 -8.03 3.13
N MET A 38 -5.65 -7.17 2.37
CA MET A 38 -5.23 -5.85 2.86
C MET A 38 -6.43 -4.99 3.26
N ILE A 39 -7.46 -4.90 2.42
CA ILE A 39 -8.71 -4.18 2.74
C ILE A 39 -9.33 -4.75 4.01
N ARG A 40 -9.38 -6.08 4.13
CA ARG A 40 -9.90 -6.76 5.33
C ARG A 40 -9.14 -6.33 6.60
N GLY A 41 -7.82 -6.24 6.52
CA GLY A 41 -6.99 -5.73 7.61
C GLY A 41 -7.31 -4.27 7.99
N LEU A 42 -7.46 -3.39 7.00
CA LEU A 42 -7.82 -1.98 7.22
C LEU A 42 -9.21 -1.84 7.86
N LEU A 43 -10.19 -2.65 7.43
CA LEU A 43 -11.53 -2.67 8.01
C LEU A 43 -11.52 -3.18 9.46
N LEU A 44 -10.71 -4.19 9.77
CA LEU A 44 -10.53 -4.64 11.15
C LEU A 44 -9.94 -3.52 12.01
N GLN A 45 -8.92 -2.83 11.53
CA GLN A 45 -8.35 -1.69 12.24
C GLN A 45 -9.41 -0.62 12.51
N LEU A 46 -10.30 -0.32 11.56
CA LEU A 46 -11.40 0.63 11.79
C LEU A 46 -12.31 0.24 12.95
N THR A 47 -12.52 -1.06 13.17
CA THR A 47 -13.34 -1.59 14.26
C THR A 47 -12.61 -1.70 15.59
N GLU A 48 -11.28 -1.58 15.61
CA GLU A 48 -10.51 -1.55 16.85
C GLU A 48 -10.77 -0.24 17.61
N ASP A 49 -11.19 -0.38 18.88
CA ASP A 49 -11.61 0.71 19.74
C ASP A 49 -10.41 1.54 20.20
N GLY A 50 -10.07 2.54 19.40
CA GLY A 50 -8.92 3.41 19.59
C GLY A 50 -9.33 4.84 19.86
N GLY A 51 -10.07 5.10 20.94
CA GLY A 51 -10.31 6.44 21.53
C GLY A 51 -11.02 7.48 20.63
N VAL A 52 -11.94 8.24 21.20
CA VAL A 52 -12.90 9.10 20.47
C VAL A 52 -12.26 10.14 19.53
N GLN A 53 -11.06 10.68 19.83
CA GLN A 53 -10.43 11.73 19.01
C GLN A 53 -9.46 11.21 17.94
N SER A 54 -8.77 10.10 18.18
CA SER A 54 -7.92 9.45 17.18
C SER A 54 -8.71 8.69 16.12
N LEU A 55 -9.99 8.41 16.39
CA LEU A 55 -10.87 7.67 15.49
C LEU A 55 -11.13 8.40 14.17
N ASP A 56 -11.38 9.72 14.13
CA ASP A 56 -11.85 10.38 12.90
C ASP A 56 -10.74 10.51 11.84
N LEU A 57 -9.53 10.96 12.21
CA LEU A 57 -8.41 11.06 11.27
C LEU A 57 -7.93 9.67 10.81
N ARG A 58 -7.76 8.74 11.75
CA ARG A 58 -7.35 7.37 11.46
C ARG A 58 -8.36 6.70 10.54
N ALA A 59 -9.65 6.87 10.81
CA ALA A 59 -10.69 6.28 9.98
C ALA A 59 -10.69 6.82 8.55
N ARG A 60 -10.47 8.12 8.38
CA ARG A 60 -10.33 8.73 7.04
C ARG A 60 -9.11 8.19 6.29
N LEU A 61 -7.96 8.08 6.96
CA LEU A 61 -6.74 7.54 6.34
C LEU A 61 -6.91 6.07 5.92
N LEU A 62 -7.49 5.24 6.79
CA LEU A 62 -7.79 3.84 6.48
C LEU A 62 -8.83 3.73 5.36
N GLY A 63 -9.82 4.62 5.32
CA GLY A 63 -10.80 4.72 4.25
C GLY A 63 -10.17 5.04 2.89
N TYR A 64 -9.27 6.04 2.82
CA TYR A 64 -8.55 6.37 1.59
C TYR A 64 -7.66 5.22 1.12
N ALA A 65 -6.93 4.57 2.04
CA ALA A 65 -6.12 3.41 1.71
C ALA A 65 -6.98 2.26 1.15
N ALA A 66 -8.13 1.97 1.77
CA ALA A 66 -9.05 0.94 1.28
C ALA A 66 -9.61 1.30 -0.12
N GLN A 67 -9.88 2.57 -0.38
CA GLN A 67 -10.38 3.03 -1.68
C GLN A 67 -9.34 2.84 -2.79
N GLU A 68 -8.08 3.20 -2.56
CA GLU A 68 -7.01 2.95 -3.55
C GLU A 68 -6.86 1.46 -3.86
N LEU A 69 -6.92 0.60 -2.83
CA LEU A 69 -6.87 -0.85 -3.00
C LEU A 69 -8.04 -1.40 -3.83
N LEU A 70 -9.24 -0.84 -3.67
CA LEU A 70 -10.42 -1.22 -4.47
C LEU A 70 -10.27 -0.80 -5.93
N ASP A 71 -9.75 0.39 -6.20
CA ASP A 71 -9.50 0.86 -7.57
C ASP A 71 -8.46 -0.04 -8.27
N GLU A 72 -7.40 -0.43 -7.55
CA GLU A 72 -6.41 -1.38 -8.05
C GLU A 72 -7.04 -2.76 -8.35
N MET A 73 -7.91 -3.27 -7.48
CA MET A 73 -8.61 -4.54 -7.70
C MET A 73 -9.45 -4.54 -8.98
N VAL A 74 -10.14 -3.44 -9.30
CA VAL A 74 -10.94 -3.34 -10.54
C VAL A 74 -10.05 -3.50 -11.77
N VAL A 75 -8.87 -2.89 -11.76
CA VAL A 75 -7.89 -3.03 -12.84
C VAL A 75 -7.38 -4.48 -12.93
N LEU A 76 -7.06 -5.09 -11.79
CA LEU A 76 -6.57 -6.46 -11.72
C LEU A 76 -7.59 -7.47 -12.23
N TYR A 77 -8.86 -7.36 -11.83
CA TYR A 77 -9.92 -8.22 -12.36
C TYR A 77 -10.12 -8.03 -13.87
N ARG A 78 -10.14 -6.79 -14.34
CA ARG A 78 -10.25 -6.53 -15.79
C ARG A 78 -9.11 -7.17 -16.57
N ARG A 79 -7.89 -7.14 -16.03
CA ARG A 79 -6.72 -7.81 -16.64
C ARG A 79 -6.86 -9.33 -16.59
N ALA A 80 -7.30 -9.88 -15.47
CA ALA A 80 -7.49 -11.32 -15.31
C ALA A 80 -8.51 -11.88 -16.32
N PHE A 81 -9.65 -11.21 -16.49
CA PHE A 81 -10.71 -11.66 -17.40
C PHE A 81 -10.44 -11.25 -18.86
N GLY A 82 -9.83 -10.08 -19.10
CA GLY A 82 -9.42 -9.65 -20.44
C GLY A 82 -8.33 -10.56 -21.03
N ALA A 83 -7.39 -11.03 -20.20
CA ALA A 83 -6.39 -12.01 -20.61
C ALA A 83 -7.02 -13.38 -20.96
N GLN A 84 -8.06 -13.81 -20.23
CA GLN A 84 -8.80 -15.05 -20.55
C GLN A 84 -9.50 -14.98 -21.91
N SER A 85 -10.05 -13.82 -22.29
CA SER A 85 -10.68 -13.66 -23.62
C SER A 85 -9.71 -13.63 -24.80
N ALA A 86 -8.42 -13.35 -24.57
CA ALA A 86 -7.39 -13.34 -25.61
C ALA A 86 -6.71 -14.71 -25.81
N GLN A 87 -6.96 -15.67 -24.91
CA GLN A 87 -6.43 -17.04 -24.96
C GLN A 87 -7.43 -18.08 -25.49
N ALA A 88 -8.69 -17.67 -25.73
CA ALA A 88 -9.76 -18.49 -26.31
C ALA A 88 -9.87 -18.25 -27.82
#